data_AF-A0A919XVP8-F1
#
_entry.id   AF-A0A919XVP8-F1
#
_cell.length_a   1.000
_cell.length_b   1.000
_cell.length_c   1.000
_cell.angle_alpha   90.00
_cell.angle_beta   90.00
_cell.angle_gamma   90.00
#
_symmetry.space_group_name_H-M   'P 1'
#
loop_
_entity.id
_entity.type
_entity.pdbx_description
1 polymer ?
#
loop_
_entity_poly.entity_id
_entity_poly.type
_entity_poly.pdbx_seq_one_letter_code
_entity_poly.pdbx_strand_id
1 'polypeptide(L)' 'MIEYDIQEDLAFAHVVNRHGKSMTAHQMIPLVAAQYPAMSRSTGAASQHVNFIRRLLNGKCSKYPAKYTNSVINQLKKA' A
#
# COMPACT_ATOMS: atom_id res chain seq x y z
N MET A 1 -20.70 -7.44 -8.58
CA MET A 1 -19.83 -7.06 -7.45
C MET A 1 -18.65 -6.35 -8.08
N ILE A 2 -18.45 -5.04 -7.85
CA ILE A 2 -17.32 -4.32 -8.48
C ILE A 2 -16.06 -4.85 -7.80
N GLU A 3 -15.34 -5.72 -8.50
CA GLU A 3 -14.05 -6.24 -8.04
C GLU A 3 -13.09 -5.05 -7.95
N TYR A 4 -12.78 -4.66 -6.72
CA TYR A 4 -11.77 -3.67 -6.45
C TYR A 4 -10.43 -4.25 -6.90
N ASP A 5 -9.85 -3.70 -7.96
CA ASP A 5 -8.51 -4.04 -8.38
C ASP A 5 -7.50 -3.51 -7.35
N ILE A 6 -7.04 -4.43 -6.50
CA ILE A 6 -6.13 -4.18 -5.38
C ILE A 6 -4.65 -4.32 -5.78
N GLN A 7 -4.33 -4.63 -7.04
CA GLN A 7 -2.96 -4.99 -7.45
C GLN A 7 -1.94 -3.88 -7.11
N GLU A 8 -2.30 -2.62 -7.31
CA GLU A 8 -1.46 -1.49 -6.92
C GLU A 8 -1.22 -1.46 -5.40
N ASP A 9 -2.24 -1.65 -4.58
CA ASP A 9 -2.13 -1.64 -3.12
C ASP A 9 -1.30 -2.83 -2.59
N LEU A 10 -1.39 -3.99 -3.25
CA LEU A 10 -0.56 -5.15 -2.95
C LEU A 10 0.93 -4.85 -3.23
N ALA A 11 1.25 -4.16 -4.32
CA ALA A 11 2.61 -3.73 -4.61
C ALA A 11 3.13 -2.77 -3.52
N PHE A 12 2.30 -1.81 -3.08
CA PHE A 12 2.63 -0.97 -1.93
C PHE A 12 2.86 -1.80 -0.65
N ALA A 13 1.99 -2.75 -0.34
CA ALA A 13 2.10 -3.60 0.84
C ALA A 13 3.37 -4.45 0.83
N HIS A 14 3.68 -5.10 -0.29
CA HIS A 14 4.90 -5.90 -0.45
C HIS A 14 6.18 -5.05 -0.25
N VAL A 15 6.28 -3.88 -0.89
CA VAL A 15 7.42 -2.98 -0.70
C VAL A 15 7.52 -2.48 0.74
N VAL A 16 6.39 -2.14 1.36
CA VAL A 16 6.37 -1.68 2.77
C VAL A 16 6.72 -2.80 3.73
N ASN A 17 6.30 -4.05 3.51
CA ASN A 17 6.69 -5.17 4.34
C ASN A 17 8.20 -5.45 4.23
N ARG A 18 8.76 -5.34 3.03
CA ARG A 18 10.19 -5.59 2.80
C ARG A 18 11.12 -4.46 3.26
N HIS A 19 10.70 -3.20 3.09
CA HIS A 19 11.58 -2.03 3.28
C HIS A 19 11.08 -1.01 4.32
N GLY A 20 9.89 -1.23 4.89
CA GLY A 20 9.13 -0.34 5.77
C GLY A 20 9.90 0.34 6.91
N LYS A 21 10.90 -0.36 7.45
CA LYS A 21 11.68 0.05 8.62
C LYS A 21 12.91 0.90 8.27
N SER A 22 13.47 0.74 7.08
CA SER A 22 14.78 1.31 6.71
C SER A 22 14.69 2.41 5.65
N MET A 23 13.52 2.60 5.04
CA MET A 23 13.35 3.55 3.94
C MET A 23 12.19 4.54 4.21
N THR A 24 12.35 5.76 3.70
CA THR A 24 11.29 6.77 3.67
C THR A 24 10.24 6.43 2.60
N ALA A 25 9.06 7.04 2.69
CA ALA A 25 8.01 6.83 1.69
C ALA A 25 8.46 7.20 0.26
N HIS A 26 9.17 8.33 0.11
CA HIS A 26 9.70 8.77 -1.18
C HIS A 26 10.68 7.79 -1.80
N GLN A 27 11.51 7.13 -0.98
CA GLN A 27 12.45 6.11 -1.46
C GLN A 27 11.75 4.80 -1.86
N MET A 28 10.54 4.53 -1.33
CA MET A 28 9.77 3.33 -1.69
C MET A 28 8.99 3.48 -2.99
N ILE A 29 8.58 4.69 -3.36
CA ILE A 29 7.75 4.93 -4.55
C ILE A 29 8.38 4.36 -5.83
N PRO A 30 9.68 4.57 -6.12
CA PRO A 30 10.32 3.96 -7.29
C PRO A 30 10.30 2.43 -7.28
N LEU A 31 10.38 1.81 -6.09
CA LEU A 31 10.31 0.35 -5.96
C LEU A 31 8.89 -0.17 -6.23
N VAL A 32 7.88 0.56 -5.78
CA VAL A 32 6.47 0.24 -6.09
C VAL A 32 6.22 0.38 -7.58
N ALA A 33 6.71 1.46 -8.21
CA ALA A 33 6.58 1.66 -9.65
C ALA A 33 7.31 0.57 -10.47
N ALA A 34 8.44 0.06 -9.97
CA ALA A 34 9.13 -1.06 -10.59
C ALA A 34 8.33 -2.38 -10.48
N GLN A 35 7.62 -2.59 -9.37
CA GLN A 35 6.78 -3.77 -9.16
C GLN A 35 5.41 -3.67 -9.87
N TYR A 36 4.88 -2.45 -10.00
CA TYR A 36 3.62 -2.16 -10.66
C TYR A 36 3.78 -0.95 -11.60
N PRO A 37 4.23 -1.17 -12.85
CA PRO A 37 4.50 -0.10 -13.81
C PRO A 37 3.28 0.74 -14.17
N ALA A 38 2.08 0.19 -14.02
CA ALA A 38 0.80 0.87 -14.25
C ALA A 38 0.35 1.73 -13.05
N MET A 39 1.27 2.10 -12.15
CA MET A 39 0.95 2.90 -10.95
C MET A 39 0.25 4.21 -11.36
N SER A 40 -0.98 4.37 -10.89
CA SER A 40 -1.86 5.49 -11.26
C SER A 40 -1.66 6.73 -10.37
N ARG A 41 -1.09 6.54 -9.18
CA ARG A 41 -0.97 7.58 -8.16
C ARG A 41 0.16 8.57 -8.47
N SER A 42 -0.13 9.86 -8.32
CA SER A 42 0.90 10.91 -8.30
C SER A 42 1.83 10.75 -7.09
N THR A 43 3.06 11.29 -7.17
CA THR A 43 4.09 11.13 -6.12
C THR A 43 3.59 11.51 -4.72
N GLY A 44 2.81 12.60 -4.60
CA GLY A 44 2.23 13.02 -3.33
C GLY A 44 1.21 12.01 -2.77
N ALA A 45 0.32 11.51 -3.64
CA ALA A 45 -0.67 10.50 -3.27
C ALA A 45 -0.01 9.14 -2.93
N ALA A 46 1.03 8.75 -3.67
CA ALA A 46 1.79 7.54 -3.42
C ALA A 46 2.50 7.57 -2.06
N SER A 47 3.12 8.70 -1.69
CA SER A 47 3.75 8.89 -0.37
C SER A 47 2.74 8.76 0.78
N GLN A 48 1.56 9.38 0.64
CA GLN A 48 0.48 9.24 1.61
C GLN A 48 0.01 7.79 1.71
N HIS A 49 -0.07 7.09 0.57
CA HIS A 49 -0.50 5.71 0.51
C HIS A 49 0.51 4.75 1.16
N VAL A 50 1.81 4.92 0.94
CA VAL A 50 2.87 4.20 1.67
C VAL A 50 2.70 4.36 3.17
N ASN A 51 2.47 5.59 3.64
CA ASN A 51 2.28 5.86 5.06
C ASN A 51 1.01 5.20 5.62
N PHE A 52 -0.07 5.19 4.86
CA PHE A 52 -1.29 4.47 5.21
C PHE A 52 -1.03 2.96 5.34
N ILE A 53 -0.45 2.33 4.32
CA ILE A 53 -0.12 0.91 4.32
C ILE A 53 0.83 0.55 5.46
N ARG A 54 1.82 1.40 5.75
CA ARG A 54 2.73 1.22 6.90
C ARG A 54 2.00 1.26 8.25
N ARG A 55 1.02 2.15 8.42
CA ARG A 55 0.19 2.17 9.65
C ARG A 55 -0.73 0.96 9.72
N LEU A 56 -1.31 0.55 8.59
CA LEU A 56 -2.16 -0.64 8.48
C LEU A 56 -1.41 -1.90 8.92
N LEU A 57 -0.22 -2.13 8.36
CA LEU A 57 0.61 -3.31 8.64
C LEU A 57 1.14 -3.33 10.08
N ASN A 58 1.43 -2.16 10.66
CA ASN A 58 1.82 -2.03 12.06
C ASN A 58 0.64 -2.06 13.05
N GLY A 59 -0.60 -2.28 12.59
CA GLY A 59 -1.79 -2.27 13.45
C GLY A 59 -2.15 -0.91 14.05
N LYS A 60 -1.55 0.19 13.55
CA LYS A 60 -1.78 1.57 14.03
C LYS A 60 -2.87 2.31 13.25
N CYS A 61 -3.64 1.59 12.43
CA CYS A 61 -4.69 2.17 11.62
C CYS A 61 -6.07 1.72 12.15
N SER A 62 -6.81 2.68 12.71
CA SER A 62 -8.12 2.47 13.36
C SER A 62 -9.32 2.72 12.44
N LYS A 63 -9.12 3.36 11.28
CA LYS A 63 -10.16 3.60 10.27
C LYS A 63 -9.59 3.40 8.87
N TYR A 64 -10.29 2.62 8.06
CA TYR A 64 -9.94 2.35 6.67
C TYR A 64 -10.92 3.05 5.72
N PRO A 65 -10.47 3.48 4.54
CA PRO A 65 -11.40 3.93 3.50
C PRO A 65 -12.42 2.83 3.17
N ALA A 66 -13.65 3.20 2.83
CA ALA A 66 -14.76 2.26 2.62
C ALA A 66 -14.48 1.14 1.60
N LYS A 67 -13.56 1.37 0.66
CA LYS A 67 -13.10 0.38 -0.32
C LYS A 67 -12.26 -0.76 0.27
N TYR A 68 -11.65 -0.59 1.45
CA TYR A 68 -10.85 -1.61 2.13
C TYR A 68 -11.73 -2.45 3.05
N THR A 69 -12.41 -3.44 2.48
CA THR A 69 -13.16 -4.45 3.25
C THR A 69 -12.21 -5.29 4.12
N ASN A 70 -12.75 -6.04 5.08
CA ASN A 70 -11.95 -6.97 5.89
C ASN A 70 -11.17 -7.98 5.04
N SER A 71 -11.73 -8.44 3.92
CA SER A 71 -11.04 -9.33 2.99
C SER A 71 -9.81 -8.66 2.37
N VAL A 72 -9.99 -7.44 1.87
CA VAL A 72 -8.92 -6.61 1.30
C VAL A 72 -7.82 -6.33 2.33
N ILE A 73 -8.19 -5.97 3.55
CA ILE A 73 -7.24 -5.74 4.66
C ILE A 73 -6.43 -7.00 4.97
N ASN A 74 -7.07 -8.16 5.01
CA ASN A 74 -6.40 -9.43 5.26
C ASN A 74 -5.45 -9.81 4.12
N GLN A 75 -5.79 -9.48 2.86
CA GLN A 75 -4.89 -9.68 1.73
C GLN A 75 -3.64 -8.79 1.85
N LEU A 76 -3.82 -7.50 2.17
CA LEU A 76 -2.69 -6.57 2.34
C LEU A 76 -1.75 -6.98 3.48
N LYS A 77 -2.30 -7.51 4.59
CA LYS A 77 -1.50 -8.01 5.72
C LYS A 77 -0.69 -9.26 5.40
N LYS A 78 -1.05 -10.00 4.33
CA LYS A 78 -0.37 -11.23 3.89
C LYS A 78 0.61 -11.00 2.74
N ALA A 79 0.61 -9.82 2.14
CA ALA A 79 1.40 -9.47 0.96
C ALA A 79 2.90 -9.27 1.25
#